data_AF-A0A0W7WLJ7-F1
#
_entry.id   AF-A0A0W7WLJ7-F1
#
_cell.length_a   1.000
_cell.length_b   1.000
_cell.length_c   1.000
_cell.angle_alpha   90.00
_cell.angle_beta   90.00
_cell.angle_gamma   90.00
#
_symmetry.space_group_name_H-M   'P 1'
#
loop_
_entity.id
_entity.type
_entity.pdbx_description
1 polymer ?
#
loop_
_entity_poly.entity_id
_entity_poly.type
_entity_poly.pdbx_seq_one_letter_code
_entity_poly.pdbx_strand_id
1 'polypeptide(L)'
;MREMVRSYFAASLDAYVEKLNDTGLPDRSLDALRQELAAHADASEGHDDLSDMFLDPDAFRASAGLTDAQWAENGPSLRQEMRKARRDQIKAILSAAESLEGYSFTETPRQHRGHHWPAQRL
;
A
#
# COMPACT_ATOMS: atom_id res chain seq x y z
N MET A 1 18.33 4.24 5.62
CA MET A 1 17.94 3.32 4.54
C MET A 1 16.48 2.88 4.67
N ARG A 2 16.09 2.14 5.72
CA ARG A 2 14.70 1.67 5.91
C ARG A 2 13.64 2.76 5.83
N GLU A 3 13.83 3.88 6.54
CA GLU A 3 12.86 4.99 6.55
C GLU A 3 12.71 5.66 5.18
N MET A 4 13.78 5.75 4.40
CA MET A 4 13.77 6.31 3.05
C MET A 4 13.01 5.41 2.08
N VAL A 5 13.27 4.09 2.13
CA VAL A 5 12.51 3.10 1.38
C VAL A 5 11.03 3.14 1.79
N ARG A 6 10.75 3.15 3.10
CA ARG A 6 9.38 3.24 3.65
C ARG A 6 8.65 4.48 3.13
N SER A 7 9.31 5.65 3.14
CA SER A 7 8.71 6.90 2.69
C SER A 7 8.34 6.86 1.21
N TYR A 8 9.22 6.32 0.36
CA TYR A 8 8.94 6.14 -1.07
C TYR A 8 7.72 5.24 -1.32
N PHE A 9 7.68 4.06 -0.68
CA PHE A 9 6.56 3.13 -0.87
C PHE A 9 5.26 3.59 -0.20
N ALA A 10 5.32 4.38 0.88
CA ALA A 10 4.14 5.01 1.47
C ALA A 10 3.53 6.04 0.51
N ALA A 11 4.34 6.93 -0.07
CA ALA A 11 3.85 7.91 -1.05
C ALA A 11 3.26 7.23 -2.29
N SER A 12 3.89 6.14 -2.76
CA SER A 12 3.35 5.33 -3.85
C SER A 12 2.05 4.63 -3.48
N LEU A 13 1.87 4.22 -2.21
CA LEU A 13 0.63 3.60 -1.73
C LEU A 13 -0.51 4.62 -1.70
N ASP A 14 -0.27 5.81 -1.17
CA ASP A 14 -1.28 6.87 -1.09
C ASP A 14 -1.80 7.23 -2.49
N ALA A 15 -0.88 7.44 -3.44
CA ALA A 15 -1.24 7.72 -4.84
C ALA A 15 -2.02 6.56 -5.49
N TYR A 16 -1.71 5.32 -5.13
CA TYR A 16 -2.42 4.15 -5.64
C TYR A 16 -3.84 4.08 -5.08
N VAL A 17 -4.01 4.26 -3.77
CA VAL A 17 -5.32 4.23 -3.10
C VAL A 17 -6.22 5.37 -3.58
N GLU A 18 -5.67 6.57 -3.77
CA GLU A 18 -6.38 7.71 -4.37
C GLU A 18 -6.94 7.34 -5.75
N LYS A 19 -6.10 6.81 -6.64
CA LYS A 19 -6.52 6.38 -7.97
C LYS A 19 -7.55 5.25 -7.92
N LEU A 20 -7.40 4.32 -6.99
CA LEU A 20 -8.34 3.22 -6.78
C LEU A 20 -9.72 3.75 -6.40
N ASN A 21 -9.80 4.73 -5.50
CA ASN A 21 -11.05 5.37 -5.12
C ASN A 21 -11.72 6.10 -6.29
N ASP A 22 -10.91 6.69 -7.20
CA ASP A 22 -11.42 7.44 -8.35
C ASP A 22 -11.93 6.55 -9.48
N THR A 23 -11.23 5.46 -9.79
CA THR A 23 -11.50 4.65 -11.01
C THR A 23 -12.07 3.26 -10.74
N GLY A 24 -12.04 2.80 -9.49
CA GLY A 24 -12.20 1.39 -9.16
C GLY A 24 -11.02 0.54 -9.65
N LEU A 25 -11.05 -0.75 -9.33
CA LEU A 25 -9.99 -1.71 -9.65
C LEU A 25 -10.47 -2.73 -10.69
N PRO A 26 -9.78 -2.90 -11.83
CA PRO A 26 -10.06 -4.01 -12.73
C PRO A 26 -9.58 -5.33 -12.10
N ASP A 27 -10.35 -6.42 -12.19
CA ASP A 27 -9.97 -7.75 -11.68
C ASP A 27 -8.58 -8.21 -12.13
N ARG A 28 -8.25 -7.94 -13.41
CA ARG A 28 -6.93 -8.26 -14.00
C ARG A 28 -5.77 -7.59 -13.26
N SER A 29 -6.01 -6.45 -12.61
CA SER A 29 -5.00 -5.74 -11.82
C SER A 29 -4.77 -6.39 -10.45
N LEU A 30 -5.80 -6.99 -9.85
CA LEU A 30 -5.66 -7.73 -8.59
C LEU A 30 -4.89 -9.04 -8.77
N ASP A 31 -5.16 -9.78 -9.85
CA ASP A 31 -4.42 -11.00 -10.15
C ASP A 31 -2.94 -10.74 -10.43
N ALA A 32 -2.62 -9.65 -11.14
CA ALA A 32 -1.24 -9.21 -11.35
C ALA A 32 -0.54 -8.90 -10.01
N LEU A 33 -1.22 -8.21 -9.09
CA LEU A 33 -0.68 -7.93 -7.76
C LEU A 33 -0.47 -9.20 -6.92
N ARG A 34 -1.35 -10.20 -7.04
CA ARG A 34 -1.17 -11.49 -6.36
C ARG A 34 0.05 -12.26 -6.91
N GLN A 35 0.27 -12.21 -8.22
CA GLN A 35 1.47 -12.81 -8.85
C GLN A 35 2.75 -12.10 -8.41
N GLU A 36 2.74 -10.77 -8.39
CA GLU A 36 3.86 -9.97 -7.89
C GLU A 36 4.14 -10.25 -6.40
N LEU A 37 3.09 -10.36 -5.58
CA LEU A 37 3.22 -10.72 -4.17
C LEU A 37 3.91 -12.08 -3.98
N ALA A 38 3.56 -13.07 -4.81
CA ALA A 38 4.20 -14.38 -4.80
C ALA A 38 5.70 -14.28 -5.16
N ALA A 39 6.06 -13.47 -6.16
CA ALA A 39 7.46 -13.21 -6.50
C ALA A 39 8.24 -12.54 -5.36
N HIS A 40 7.58 -11.76 -4.50
CA HIS A 40 8.22 -11.15 -3.32
C HIS A 40 8.18 -12.03 -2.04
N ALA A 41 7.45 -13.15 -2.05
CA ALA A 41 7.27 -13.99 -0.85
C ALA A 41 8.57 -14.69 -0.43
N ASP A 42 9.27 -15.27 -1.41
CA ASP A 42 10.53 -15.98 -1.21
C ASP A 42 11.75 -15.04 -1.33
N ALA A 43 11.60 -13.94 -2.05
CA ALA A 43 12.64 -12.94 -2.30
C ALA A 43 12.94 -12.01 -1.12
N SER A 44 12.63 -12.36 0.12
CA SER A 44 12.89 -11.48 1.27
C SER A 44 14.34 -11.57 1.79
N GLU A 45 15.07 -12.59 1.35
CA GLU A 45 16.49 -12.83 1.63
C GLU A 45 17.30 -12.87 0.31
N GLY A 46 18.60 -12.56 0.38
CA GLY A 46 19.49 -12.70 -0.78
C GLY A 46 19.21 -11.76 -1.96
N HIS A 47 19.65 -12.11 -3.16
CA HIS A 47 19.35 -11.42 -4.43
C HIS A 47 18.35 -12.28 -5.22
N ASP A 48 17.35 -11.65 -5.83
CA ASP A 48 16.27 -12.33 -6.53
C ASP A 48 15.90 -11.53 -7.79
N ASP A 49 16.30 -12.05 -8.95
CA ASP A 49 16.12 -11.38 -10.24
C ASP A 49 14.64 -11.23 -10.61
N LEU A 50 13.80 -12.22 -10.28
CA LEU A 50 12.38 -12.18 -10.59
C LEU A 50 11.69 -11.09 -9.78
N SER A 51 12.03 -10.99 -8.49
CA SER A 51 11.53 -9.98 -7.59
C SER A 51 12.00 -8.58 -7.97
N ASP A 52 13.25 -8.46 -8.41
CA ASP A 52 13.86 -7.19 -8.81
C ASP A 52 13.22 -6.64 -10.12
N MET A 53 12.63 -7.48 -10.98
CA MET A 53 11.88 -7.02 -12.18
C MET A 53 10.65 -6.15 -11.88
N PHE A 54 10.09 -6.27 -10.68
CA PHE A 54 8.92 -5.49 -10.25
C PHE A 54 9.30 -4.19 -9.53
N LEU A 55 10.60 -3.92 -9.37
CA LEU A 55 11.10 -2.72 -8.73
C LEU A 55 11.57 -1.70 -9.75
N ASP A 56 11.40 -0.43 -9.41
CA ASP A 56 11.97 0.69 -10.15
C ASP A 56 13.08 1.36 -9.32
N PRO A 57 14.34 0.87 -9.40
CA PRO A 57 15.44 1.44 -8.63
C PRO A 57 15.78 2.85 -9.08
N ASP A 58 15.54 3.24 -10.33
CA ASP A 58 15.88 4.57 -10.84
C ASP A 58 14.88 5.62 -10.34
N ALA A 59 13.57 5.32 -10.36
CA ALA A 59 12.56 6.17 -9.74
C ALA A 59 12.80 6.33 -8.22
N PHE A 60 13.14 5.24 -7.54
CA PHE A 60 13.51 5.30 -6.12
C PHE A 60 14.74 6.18 -5.87
N ARG A 61 15.82 5.99 -6.64
CA ARG A 61 17.05 6.80 -6.51
C ARG A 61 16.79 8.28 -6.73
N ALA A 62 16.00 8.61 -7.74
CA ALA A 62 15.61 9.99 -8.04
C ALA A 62 14.79 10.60 -6.89
N SER A 63 13.80 9.87 -6.35
CA SER A 63 12.99 10.32 -5.21
C SER A 63 13.80 10.48 -3.93
N ALA A 64 14.79 9.62 -3.72
CA ALA A 64 15.61 9.60 -2.51
C ALA A 64 16.83 10.54 -2.58
N GLY A 65 17.11 11.13 -3.75
CA GLY A 65 18.32 11.94 -3.97
C GLY A 65 19.61 11.13 -3.84
N LEU A 66 19.58 9.84 -4.17
CA LEU A 66 20.76 8.96 -4.07
C LEU A 66 21.73 9.20 -5.23
N THR A 67 22.98 9.47 -4.89
CA THR A 67 24.08 9.51 -5.87
C THR A 67 24.48 8.10 -6.32
N ASP A 68 25.16 8.01 -7.45
CA ASP A 68 25.71 6.75 -7.97
C ASP A 68 26.66 6.06 -6.98
N ALA A 69 27.49 6.85 -6.27
CA ALA A 69 28.39 6.33 -5.26
C ALA A 69 27.64 5.70 -4.07
N GLN A 70 26.61 6.38 -3.57
CA GLN A 70 25.78 5.85 -2.48
C GLN A 70 25.01 4.60 -2.90
N TRP A 71 24.54 4.55 -4.15
CA TRP A 71 23.89 3.36 -4.70
C TRP A 71 24.87 2.20 -4.88
N ALA A 72 26.08 2.45 -5.38
CA ALA A 72 27.10 1.41 -5.53
C ALA A 72 27.49 0.78 -4.19
N GLU A 73 27.59 1.61 -3.13
CA GLU A 73 27.93 1.16 -1.78
C GLU A 73 26.78 0.37 -1.11
N ASN A 74 25.52 0.79 -1.30
CA ASN A 74 24.38 0.28 -0.53
C ASN A 74 23.38 -0.56 -1.35
N GLY A 75 23.60 -0.71 -2.65
CA GLY A 75 22.63 -1.24 -3.62
C GLY A 75 22.00 -2.58 -3.25
N PRO A 76 22.77 -3.61 -2.83
CA PRO A 76 22.21 -4.89 -2.41
C PRO A 76 21.26 -4.75 -1.20
N SER A 77 21.65 -3.99 -0.18
CA SER A 77 20.83 -3.77 1.01
C SER A 77 19.60 -2.92 0.72
N LEU A 78 19.72 -1.91 -0.16
CA LEU A 78 18.58 -1.10 -0.60
C LEU A 78 17.57 -1.94 -1.37
N ARG A 79 18.01 -2.77 -2.32
CA ARG A 79 17.12 -3.69 -3.05
C ARG A 79 16.41 -4.67 -2.13
N GLN A 80 17.10 -5.19 -1.11
CA GLN A 80 16.47 -6.05 -0.13
C GLN A 80 15.34 -5.34 0.63
N GLU A 81 15.58 -4.11 1.08
CA GLU A 81 14.56 -3.35 1.79
C GLU A 81 13.42 -2.91 0.85
N MET A 82 13.71 -2.62 -0.43
CA MET A 82 12.69 -2.34 -1.45
C MET A 82 11.77 -3.54 -1.68
N ARG A 83 12.30 -4.78 -1.80
CA ARG A 83 11.47 -5.99 -1.91
C ARG A 83 10.52 -6.17 -0.73
N LYS A 84 11.04 -5.97 0.48
CA LYS A 84 10.22 -6.04 1.72
C LYS A 84 9.11 -4.99 1.70
N ALA A 85 9.46 -3.75 1.39
CA ALA A 85 8.51 -2.65 1.38
C ALA A 85 7.44 -2.81 0.29
N ARG A 86 7.83 -3.25 -0.92
CA ARG A 86 6.90 -3.51 -2.02
C ARG A 86 5.94 -4.65 -1.69
N ARG A 87 6.42 -5.75 -1.11
CA ARG A 87 5.59 -6.84 -0.61
C ARG A 87 4.53 -6.35 0.37
N ASP A 88 4.94 -5.53 1.33
CA ASP A 88 4.04 -5.03 2.38
C ASP A 88 3.05 -4.00 1.80
N GLN A 89 3.48 -3.20 0.81
CA GLN A 89 2.61 -2.32 0.04
C GLN A 89 1.53 -3.10 -0.73
N ILE A 90 1.89 -4.17 -1.44
CA ILE A 90 0.93 -5.00 -2.19
C ILE A 90 -0.11 -5.61 -1.24
N LYS A 91 0.30 -6.10 -0.07
CA LYS A 91 -0.63 -6.60 0.95
C LYS A 91 -1.63 -5.53 1.39
N ALA A 92 -1.18 -4.29 1.58
CA ALA A 92 -2.06 -3.18 1.94
C ALA A 92 -3.04 -2.85 0.81
N ILE A 93 -2.58 -2.86 -0.44
CA ILE A 93 -3.43 -2.64 -1.62
C ILE A 93 -4.53 -3.70 -1.73
N LEU A 94 -4.17 -4.99 -1.62
CA LEU A 94 -5.13 -6.09 -1.71
C LEU A 94 -6.18 -6.00 -0.59
N SER A 95 -5.75 -5.68 0.63
CA SER A 95 -6.67 -5.50 1.77
C SER A 95 -7.62 -4.30 1.59
N ALA A 96 -7.14 -3.20 0.99
CA ALA A 96 -7.97 -2.04 0.69
C ALA A 96 -9.02 -2.37 -0.40
N ALA A 97 -8.62 -3.13 -1.43
CA ALA A 97 -9.54 -3.58 -2.48
C ALA A 97 -10.64 -4.51 -1.94
N GLU A 98 -10.28 -5.50 -1.12
CA GLU A 98 -11.25 -6.39 -0.46
C GLU A 98 -12.25 -5.62 0.42
N SER A 99 -11.80 -4.55 1.07
CA SER A 99 -12.65 -3.69 1.91
C SER A 99 -13.67 -2.87 1.11
N LEU A 100 -13.43 -2.63 -0.18
CA LEU A 100 -14.34 -1.89 -1.06
C LEU A 100 -15.39 -2.80 -1.70
N GLU A 101 -15.09 -4.08 -1.90
CA GLU A 101 -16.09 -5.09 -2.31
C GLU A 101 -17.02 -5.48 -1.15
N GLY A 102 -16.55 -5.36 0.09
CA GLY A 102 -17.36 -5.54 1.29
C GLY A 102 -18.31 -4.37 1.54
N TYR A 103 -19.59 -4.66 1.76
CA TYR A 103 -20.51 -3.65 2.30
C TYR A 103 -20.05 -3.19 3.69
N SER A 104 -19.73 -1.91 3.85
CA SER A 104 -19.46 -1.30 5.15
C SER A 104 -20.78 -1.00 5.87
N PHE A 105 -21.02 -1.66 7.01
CA PHE A 105 -22.22 -1.48 7.84
C PHE A 105 -21.98 -0.67 9.13
N THR A 106 -20.84 0.01 9.25
CA THR A 106 -20.54 0.85 10.42
C THR A 106 -20.98 2.30 10.23
N GLU A 107 -22.19 2.52 9.73
CA GLU A 107 -22.95 3.72 10.10
C GLU A 107 -23.84 3.33 11.29
N THR A 108 -23.34 3.54 12.51
CA THR A 108 -24.24 3.50 13.66
C THR A 108 -25.15 4.72 13.53
N PRO A 109 -26.47 4.57 13.36
CA PRO A 109 -27.35 5.73 13.34
C PRO A 109 -27.15 6.42 14.69
N ARG A 110 -26.64 7.66 14.64
CA ARG A 110 -26.51 8.52 15.80
C ARG A 110 -27.90 8.60 16.40
N GLN A 111 -28.12 7.85 17.48
CA GLN A 111 -29.38 7.85 18.19
C GLN A 111 -29.70 9.30 18.53
N HIS A 112 -30.76 9.84 17.92
CA HIS A 112 -31.40 11.07 18.35
C HIS A 112 -31.92 10.82 19.77
N ARG A 113 -31.07 11.07 20.77
CA ARG A 113 -31.52 11.15 22.16
C ARG A 113 -32.19 12.50 22.37
N GLY A 114 -33.51 12.43 22.53
CA GLY A 114 -34.22 13.26 23.50
C GLY A 114 -34.88 14.51 22.95
N HIS A 115 -36.05 14.37 22.32
CA HIS A 115 -37.08 15.38 22.47
C HIS A 115 -38.11 14.91 23.49
N HIS A 116 -37.93 15.46 24.68
CA HIS A 116 -38.82 15.48 25.83
C HIS A 116 -40.25 15.91 25.42
N TRP A 117 -41.22 15.02 25.60
CA TRP A 117 -42.64 15.36 25.50
C TRP A 117 -43.16 15.75 26.90
N PRO A 118 -43.64 16.98 27.14
CA PRO A 118 -44.25 17.29 28.42
C PRO A 118 -45.68 16.73 28.46
N ALA A 119 -45.98 15.97 29.50
CA ALA A 119 -47.34 15.62 29.85
C ALA A 119 -48.09 16.90 30.26
N GLN A 120 -49.13 17.28 29.51
CA GLN A 120 -50.09 18.27 29.99
C GLN A 120 -51.24 17.52 30.66
N ARG A 121 -51.27 17.71 31.98
CA ARG A 121 -52.37 17.37 32.88
C ARG A 121 -53.46 18.43 32.69
N LEU A 122 -54.69 18.01 32.41
CA LEU A 122 -55.96 18.59 32.88
C LEU A 122 -57.11 17.63 32.52
#